data_AF-A0A7J9TII6-F1
#
_entry.id   AF-A0A7J9TII6-F1
#
_cell.length_a   1.000
_cell.length_b   1.000
_cell.length_c   1.000
_cell.angle_alpha   90.00
_cell.angle_beta   90.00
_cell.angle_gamma   90.00
#
_symmetry.space_group_name_H-M   'P 1'
#
loop_
_entity.id
_entity.type
_entity.pdbx_description
1 polymer ?
#
loop_
_entity_poly.entity_id
_entity_poly.type
_entity_poly.pdbx_seq_one_letter_code
_entity_poly.pdbx_strand_id
1 'polypeptide(L)'
;MRTEPEIKTQVSQASGHELELVWIPKIMEHQTQDEEISESTIELNGKGLNAFDAGLITSLYHQVQAGNHLTPKQVSAARKVLPKYAGQYRQMMT
;
A
#
# COMPACT_ATOMS: atom_id res chain seq x y z
N MET A 1 -2.32 13.80 -14.59
CA MET A 1 -2.39 12.95 -13.37
C MET A 1 -2.96 11.60 -13.75
N ARG A 2 -2.46 10.51 -13.17
CA ARG A 2 -3.05 9.17 -13.36
C ARG A 2 -4.42 9.08 -12.69
N THR A 3 -5.34 8.38 -13.32
CA THR A 3 -6.68 8.07 -12.82
C THR A 3 -6.64 6.85 -11.89
N GLU A 4 -7.66 6.69 -11.05
CA GLU A 4 -7.76 5.52 -10.15
C GLU A 4 -7.75 4.18 -10.91
N PRO A 5 -8.48 4.01 -12.05
CA PRO A 5 -8.44 2.77 -12.83
C PRO A 5 -7.05 2.45 -13.41
N GLU A 6 -6.30 3.47 -13.82
CA GLU A 6 -4.93 3.30 -14.31
C GLU A 6 -3.99 2.82 -13.19
N ILE A 7 -4.12 3.40 -11.99
CA ILE A 7 -3.33 2.98 -10.82
C ILE A 7 -3.69 1.55 -10.42
N LYS A 8 -4.99 1.21 -10.34
CA LYS A 8 -5.45 -0.17 -10.09
C LYS A 8 -4.81 -1.16 -11.05
N THR A 9 -4.81 -0.85 -12.34
CA THR A 9 -4.20 -1.68 -13.38
C THR A 9 -2.70 -1.83 -13.17
N GLN A 10 -1.98 -0.72 -12.94
CA GLN A 10 -0.54 -0.74 -12.70
C GLN A 10 -0.15 -1.61 -11.50
N VAL A 11 -0.81 -1.41 -10.35
CA VAL A 11 -0.55 -2.19 -9.13
C VAL A 11 -0.82 -3.68 -9.35
N SER A 12 -1.91 -4.01 -10.05
CA SER A 12 -2.29 -5.41 -10.31
C SER A 12 -1.29 -6.14 -11.22
N GLN A 13 -0.63 -5.40 -12.11
CA GLN A 13 0.32 -5.93 -13.09
C GLN A 13 1.78 -5.83 -12.62
N ALA A 14 2.07 -5.00 -11.62
CA ALA A 14 3.39 -4.75 -11.07
C ALA A 14 4.15 -6.03 -10.72
N SER A 15 5.39 -6.14 -11.18
CA SER A 15 6.31 -7.22 -10.81
C SER A 15 6.49 -7.33 -9.29
N GLY A 16 6.97 -8.48 -8.81
CA GLY A 16 7.27 -8.65 -7.36
C GLY A 16 8.19 -7.54 -6.85
N HIS A 17 9.23 -7.22 -7.63
CA HIS A 17 10.19 -6.17 -7.30
C HIS A 17 9.57 -4.77 -7.29
N GLU A 18 8.64 -4.45 -8.20
CA GLU A 18 7.91 -3.18 -8.16
C GLU A 18 6.98 -3.10 -6.93
N LEU A 19 6.37 -4.21 -6.51
CA LEU A 19 5.56 -4.23 -5.29
C LEU A 19 6.43 -3.96 -4.06
N GLU A 20 7.61 -4.60 -4.01
CA GLU A 20 8.60 -4.45 -2.94
C GLU A 20 9.14 -3.03 -2.82
N LEU A 21 9.56 -2.43 -3.93
CA LEU A 21 10.29 -1.16 -3.92
C LEU A 21 9.42 0.07 -4.06
N VAL A 22 8.23 -0.07 -4.64
CA VAL A 22 7.40 1.09 -4.99
C VAL A 22 6.09 1.06 -4.23
N TRP A 23 5.28 0.02 -4.41
CA TRP A 23 3.89 0.08 -3.96
C TRP A 23 3.74 -0.10 -2.45
N ILE A 24 4.38 -1.13 -1.88
CA ILE A 24 4.28 -1.42 -0.44
C ILE A 24 4.92 -0.30 0.41
N PRO A 25 6.14 0.20 0.10
CA PRO A 25 6.71 1.31 0.87
C PRO A 25 5.85 2.57 0.78
N LYS A 26 5.36 2.91 -0.43
CA LYS A 26 4.63 4.15 -0.64
C LYS A 26 3.29 4.22 0.10
N ILE A 27 2.56 3.11 0.20
CA ILE A 27 1.33 3.08 1.01
C ILE A 27 1.64 3.18 2.50
N MET A 28 2.74 2.57 2.96
CA MET A 28 3.16 2.58 4.36
C MET A 28 3.67 3.94 4.83
N GLU A 29 4.50 4.61 4.01
CA GLU A 29 4.99 5.96 4.30
C GLU A 29 3.84 6.95 4.53
N HIS A 30 2.78 6.83 3.73
CA HIS A 30 1.59 7.65 3.90
C HIS A 30 0.73 7.24 5.11
N GLN A 31 0.74 5.96 5.53
CA GLN A 31 0.09 5.57 6.78
C GLN A 31 0.77 6.26 7.97
N THR A 32 2.10 6.23 8.04
CA THR A 32 2.85 6.86 9.12
C THR A 32 2.64 8.36 9.14
N GLN A 33 2.64 9.02 7.98
CA GLN A 33 2.36 10.45 7.89
C GLN A 33 0.93 10.80 8.33
N ASP A 34 -0.08 10.03 7.92
CA ASP A 34 -1.47 10.24 8.36
C ASP A 34 -1.64 9.95 9.87
N GLU A 35 -0.94 8.94 10.41
CA GLU A 35 -0.95 8.61 11.85
C GLU A 35 -0.30 9.72 12.69
N GLU A 36 0.85 10.26 12.26
CA GLU A 36 1.52 11.39 12.92
C GLU A 36 0.68 12.68 12.86
N ILE A 37 -0.04 12.92 11.76
CA ILE A 37 -0.93 14.07 11.62
C ILE A 37 -2.23 13.87 12.41
N SER A 38 -2.71 12.63 12.59
CA SER A 38 -4.03 12.31 13.14
C SER A 38 -4.08 12.00 14.64
N GLU A 39 -3.05 12.37 15.42
CA GLU A 39 -3.10 12.42 16.91
C GLU A 39 -4.29 13.24 17.47
N SER A 40 -5.15 13.84 16.63
CA SER A 40 -6.36 14.54 17.03
C SER A 40 -7.63 14.29 16.19
N THR A 41 -7.68 13.35 15.23
CA THR A 41 -8.95 13.13 14.48
C THR A 41 -9.11 11.72 13.92
N ILE A 42 -9.31 10.78 14.83
CA ILE A 42 -10.04 9.52 14.57
C ILE A 42 -11.48 9.92 14.20
N GLU A 43 -12.15 9.15 13.36
CA GLU A 43 -13.51 9.37 12.80
C GLU A 43 -13.51 9.95 11.36
N LEU A 44 -13.71 9.05 10.38
CA LEU A 44 -14.48 9.26 9.12
C LEU A 44 -13.80 9.76 7.83
N ASN A 45 -12.47 9.81 7.70
CA ASN A 45 -11.87 10.21 6.41
C ASN A 45 -11.78 9.08 5.36
N GLY A 46 -12.08 7.82 5.72
CA GLY A 46 -11.93 6.66 4.83
C GLY A 46 -10.48 6.40 4.37
N LYS A 47 -9.51 7.00 5.08
CA LYS A 47 -8.07 6.87 4.86
C LYS A 47 -7.50 5.90 5.90
N GLY A 48 -6.59 5.05 5.46
CA GLY A 48 -6.05 3.97 6.27
C GLY A 48 -6.14 2.60 5.61
N LEU A 49 -5.27 1.68 6.03
CA LEU A 49 -5.48 0.25 5.76
C LEU A 49 -6.66 -0.23 6.61
N ASN A 50 -7.47 -1.15 6.07
CA ASN A 50 -8.49 -1.78 6.90
C ASN A 50 -7.80 -2.79 7.83
N ALA A 51 -8.44 -3.12 8.96
CA ALA A 51 -7.82 -3.97 9.99
C ALA A 51 -7.28 -5.32 9.46
N PHE A 52 -7.95 -5.91 8.47
CA PHE A 52 -7.52 -7.17 7.84
C PHE A 52 -6.29 -7.01 6.94
N ASP A 53 -6.30 -6.00 6.07
CA ASP A 53 -5.24 -5.75 5.10
C ASP A 53 -4.01 -5.11 5.78
N ALA A 54 -4.19 -4.39 6.88
CA ALA A 54 -3.12 -3.79 7.68
C ALA A 54 -2.09 -4.82 8.14
N GLY A 55 -2.54 -5.90 8.80
CA GLY A 55 -1.63 -6.95 9.28
C GLY A 55 -0.81 -7.59 8.15
N LEU A 56 -1.45 -7.82 6.99
CA LEU A 56 -0.75 -8.36 5.82
C LEU A 56 0.28 -7.37 5.29
N ILE A 57 -0.12 -6.14 4.94
CA ILE A 57 0.75 -5.16 4.27
C ILE A 57 1.91 -4.76 5.19
N THR A 58 1.66 -4.53 6.48
CA THR A 58 2.70 -4.23 7.47
C THR A 58 3.71 -5.37 7.57
N SER A 59 3.26 -6.63 7.57
CA SER A 59 4.17 -7.78 7.58
C SER A 59 5.02 -7.85 6.31
N LEU A 60 4.43 -7.62 5.13
CA LEU A 60 5.17 -7.61 3.87
C LEU A 60 6.19 -6.47 3.84
N TYR A 61 5.82 -5.29 4.34
CA TYR A 61 6.72 -4.14 4.43
C TYR A 61 7.94 -4.42 5.31
N HIS A 62 7.73 -4.96 6.52
CA HIS A 62 8.85 -5.31 7.40
C HIS A 62 9.74 -6.40 6.81
N GLN A 63 9.17 -7.37 6.10
CA GLN A 63 9.96 -8.37 5.39
C GLN A 63 10.89 -7.73 4.35
N VAL A 64 10.37 -6.80 3.56
CA VAL A 64 11.15 -6.06 2.55
C VAL A 64 12.19 -5.15 3.19
N GLN A 65 11.85 -4.43 4.26
CA GLN A 65 12.79 -3.59 5.02
C GLN A 65 13.93 -4.40 5.64
N ALA A 66 13.67 -5.65 6.03
CA ALA A 66 14.68 -6.58 6.50
C ALA A 66 15.58 -7.16 5.37
N GLY A 67 15.41 -6.69 4.12
CA GLY A 67 16.19 -7.14 2.97
C GLY A 67 15.71 -8.47 2.37
N ASN A 68 14.54 -8.97 2.75
CA ASN A 68 13.97 -10.18 2.18
C ASN A 68 13.05 -9.87 1.00
N HIS A 69 13.00 -10.79 0.04
CA HIS A 69 12.07 -10.72 -1.08
C HIS A 69 10.73 -11.37 -0.75
N LEU A 70 9.68 -10.92 -1.43
CA LEU A 70 8.35 -11.52 -1.32
C LEU A 70 8.34 -12.87 -2.04
N THR A 71 7.75 -13.86 -1.37
CA THR A 71 7.44 -15.13 -2.03
C THR A 71 6.37 -14.94 -3.12
N PRO A 72 6.27 -15.85 -4.11
CA PRO A 72 5.23 -15.77 -5.14
C PRO A 72 3.80 -15.69 -4.58
N LYS A 73 3.56 -16.35 -3.43
CA LYS A 73 2.27 -16.30 -2.72
C LYS A 73 1.99 -14.91 -2.15
N GLN A 74 3.00 -14.27 -1.57
CA GLN A 74 2.89 -12.91 -1.04
C GLN A 74 2.72 -11.87 -2.15
N VAL A 75 3.43 -12.02 -3.27
CA VAL A 75 3.23 -11.21 -4.48
C VAL A 75 1.78 -11.32 -4.97
N SER A 76 1.23 -12.54 -5.07
CA SER A 76 -0.17 -12.75 -5.45
C SER A 76 -1.16 -12.11 -4.48
N ALA A 77 -0.89 -12.19 -3.17
CA ALA A 77 -1.73 -11.55 -2.16
C ALA A 77 -1.67 -10.01 -2.26
N ALA A 78 -0.47 -9.44 -2.37
CA ALA A 78 -0.25 -8.01 -2.54
C ALA A 78 -0.97 -7.46 -3.78
N ARG A 79 -0.89 -8.15 -4.93
CA ARG A 79 -1.60 -7.77 -6.16
C ARG A 79 -3.12 -7.75 -6.02
N LYS A 80 -3.70 -8.53 -5.12
CA LYS A 80 -5.15 -8.54 -4.88
C LYS A 80 -5.59 -7.43 -3.93
N VAL A 81 -4.72 -7.07 -2.99
CA VAL A 81 -5.05 -6.16 -1.90
C VAL A 81 -4.71 -4.71 -2.25
N LEU A 82 -3.49 -4.45 -2.72
CA LEU A 82 -3.00 -3.09 -2.97
C LEU A 82 -3.86 -2.27 -3.96
N PRO A 83 -4.50 -2.84 -5.02
CA PRO A 83 -5.36 -2.07 -5.90
C PRO A 83 -6.58 -1.44 -5.21
N LYS A 84 -7.02 -1.96 -4.06
CA LYS A 84 -8.10 -1.35 -3.25
C LYS A 84 -7.74 0.08 -2.81
N TYR A 85 -6.44 0.36 -2.67
CA TYR A 85 -5.90 1.63 -2.19
C TYR A 85 -5.49 2.58 -3.31
N ALA A 86 -5.90 2.32 -4.57
CA ALA A 86 -5.59 3.19 -5.71
C ALA A 86 -6.01 4.64 -5.53
N GLY A 87 -7.11 4.90 -4.80
CA GLY A 87 -7.51 6.26 -4.43
C GLY A 87 -6.47 6.97 -3.55
N GLN A 88 -5.88 6.25 -2.59
CA GLN A 88 -4.83 6.79 -1.71
C GLN A 88 -3.52 6.99 -2.49
N TYR A 89 -3.09 6.02 -3.31
CA TYR A 89 -1.94 6.18 -4.19
C TYR A 89 -2.07 7.38 -5.13
N ARG A 90 -3.28 7.65 -5.63
CA ARG A 90 -3.54 8.80 -6.48
C ARG A 90 -3.26 10.11 -5.73
N GLN A 91 -3.72 10.22 -4.48
CA GLN A 91 -3.46 11.40 -3.63
C GLN A 91 -1.97 11.59 -3.36
N MET A 92 -1.22 10.49 -3.17
CA MET A 92 0.25 10.50 -2.94
C MET A 92 1.09 10.81 -4.20
N MET A 93 0.53 10.58 -5.39
CA MET A 93 1.24 10.73 -6.67
C MET A 93 0.91 12.04 -7.40
N THR A 94 0.24 12.96 -6.69
CA THR A 94 -0.11 14.29 -7.18
C THR A 94 0.86 15.31 -6.62
#